data_AF-A0A645EUV7-F1
#
_entry.id   AF-A0A645EUV7-F1
#
_cell.length_a   1.000
_cell.length_b   1.000
_cell.length_c   1.000
_cell.angle_alpha   90.00
_cell.angle_beta   90.00
_cell.angle_gamma   90.00
#
_symmetry.space_group_name_H-M   'P 1'
#
loop_
_entity.id
_entity.type
_entity.pdbx_description
1 polymer ?
#
loop_
_entity_poly.entity_id
_entity_poly.type
_entity_poly.pdbx_seq_one_letter_code
_entity_poly.pdbx_strand_id
1 'polypeptide(L)'
;MHQALSKHAPKEVEWVKPQGGYYFWCKLPRQVNTSELFVLCAKQGVVFMPGVPFFLEGNGEHYMRLNFTTSKESEIEDGIAVICSNIKKLMGKRQDGYDTDPGSFIPVY
;
A
#
# COMPACT_ATOMS: atom_id res chain seq x y z
N MET A 1 6.74 -0.70 13.93
CA MET A 1 6.09 -0.03 12.77
C MET A 1 6.90 1.16 12.23
N HIS A 2 7.05 2.27 12.97
CA HIS A 2 7.81 3.43 12.48
C HIS A 2 9.28 3.11 12.13
N GLN A 3 9.97 2.31 12.95
CA GLN A 3 11.34 1.85 12.67
C GLN A 3 11.41 1.00 11.38
N ALA A 4 10.50 0.03 11.24
CA ALA A 4 10.39 -0.80 10.03
C ALA A 4 10.17 0.04 8.76
N LEU A 5 9.23 1.01 8.81
CA LEU A 5 9.00 1.95 7.71
C LEU A 5 10.25 2.77 7.41
N SER A 6 10.91 3.31 8.43
CA SER A 6 12.14 4.11 8.25
C SER A 6 13.29 3.32 7.64
N LYS A 7 13.32 1.99 7.85
CA LYS A 7 14.37 1.10 7.36
C LYS A 7 14.11 0.61 5.93
N HIS A 8 12.86 0.30 5.59
CA HIS A 8 12.53 -0.38 4.33
C HIS A 8 11.87 0.51 3.28
N ALA A 9 11.15 1.55 3.71
CA ALA A 9 10.35 2.37 2.81
C ALA A 9 11.23 3.13 1.80
N PRO A 10 10.82 3.19 0.52
CA PRO A 10 11.42 4.11 -0.43
C PRO A 10 11.22 5.57 0.01
N LYS A 11 12.09 6.47 -0.44
CA LYS A 11 12.10 7.88 -0.03
C LYS A 11 10.82 8.63 -0.43
N GLU A 12 10.13 8.12 -1.43
CA GLU A 12 8.93 8.67 -2.02
C GLU A 12 7.65 8.24 -1.28
N VAL A 13 7.77 7.37 -0.26
CA VAL A 13 6.67 6.98 0.62
C VAL A 13 6.68 7.88 1.85
N GLU A 14 5.58 8.59 2.04
CA GLU A 14 5.34 9.43 3.20
C GLU A 14 4.38 8.73 4.16
N TRP A 15 4.58 8.85 5.47
CA TRP A 15 3.61 8.37 6.45
C TRP A 15 3.46 9.37 7.60
N VAL A 16 2.24 9.45 8.12
CA VAL A 16 1.95 10.23 9.32
C VAL A 16 2.18 9.35 10.54
N LYS A 17 3.14 9.73 11.38
CA LYS A 17 3.35 9.08 12.68
C LYS A 17 2.25 9.55 13.64
N PRO A 18 1.37 8.65 14.13
CA PRO A 18 0.36 9.06 15.10
C PRO A 18 1.02 9.47 16.42
N GLN A 19 0.51 10.53 17.06
CA GLN A 19 0.90 10.92 18.43
C GLN A 19 0.24 10.01 19.49
N GLY A 20 -0.76 9.22 19.06
CA GLY A 20 -1.46 8.17 19.79
C GLY A 20 -2.47 7.49 18.84
N GLY A 21 -2.83 6.23 19.11
CA GLY A 21 -3.78 5.46 18.27
C GLY A 21 -3.18 4.24 17.57
N TYR A 22 -3.95 3.64 16.67
CA TYR A 22 -3.76 2.26 16.18
C TYR A 22 -3.33 2.13 14.72
N TYR A 23 -3.27 3.24 13.99
CA TYR A 23 -3.08 3.20 12.53
C TYR A 23 -2.07 4.23 12.04
N PHE A 24 -1.28 3.82 11.06
CA PHE A 24 -0.42 4.70 10.26
C PHE A 24 -1.09 4.95 8.93
N TRP A 25 -1.21 6.23 8.57
CA TRP A 25 -1.66 6.64 7.25
C TRP A 25 -0.45 6.86 6.36
N CYS A 26 -0.38 6.13 5.25
CA CYS A 26 0.73 6.22 4.31
C CYS A 26 0.24 6.75 2.97
N LYS A 27 1.04 7.63 2.38
CA LYS A 27 0.88 8.16 1.05
C LYS A 27 2.01 7.61 0.18
N LEU A 28 1.64 6.89 -0.85
CA LEU A 28 2.52 6.30 -1.83
C LEU A 28 2.71 7.26 -3.02
N PRO A 29 3.76 7.03 -3.84
CA PRO A 29 3.92 7.74 -5.10
C PRO A 29 2.69 7.56 -6.00
N ARG A 30 2.33 8.58 -6.78
CA ARG A 30 1.17 8.55 -7.71
C ARG A 30 1.22 7.42 -8.75
N GLN A 31 2.40 6.85 -9.00
CA GLN A 31 2.54 5.71 -9.90
C GLN A 31 2.18 4.36 -9.26
N VAL A 32 1.96 4.31 -7.94
CA VAL A 32 1.65 3.08 -7.21
C VAL A 32 0.16 3.05 -6.85
N ASN A 33 -0.57 2.09 -7.38
CA ASN A 33 -1.96 1.83 -7.00
C ASN A 33 -2.03 0.91 -5.78
N THR A 34 -2.71 1.35 -4.72
CA THR A 34 -2.77 0.64 -3.44
C THR A 34 -3.65 -0.60 -3.48
N SER A 35 -4.62 -0.66 -4.40
CA SER A 35 -5.45 -1.84 -4.62
C SER A 35 -4.65 -2.95 -5.31
N GLU A 36 -3.83 -2.61 -6.29
CA GLU A 36 -2.88 -3.56 -6.91
C GLU A 36 -1.85 -4.04 -5.88
N LEU A 37 -1.27 -3.11 -5.11
CA LEU A 37 -0.33 -3.43 -4.04
C LEU A 37 -0.95 -4.38 -3.01
N PHE A 38 -2.22 -4.17 -2.66
CA PHE A 38 -2.96 -5.03 -1.74
C PHE A 38 -3.07 -6.47 -2.25
N VAL A 39 -3.45 -6.66 -3.52
CA VAL A 39 -3.54 -8.00 -4.13
C VAL A 39 -2.18 -8.71 -4.12
N LEU A 40 -1.10 -7.98 -4.41
CA LEU A 40 0.26 -8.56 -4.39
C LEU A 40 0.71 -8.95 -2.98
N CYS A 41 0.44 -8.11 -1.98
CA CYS A 41 0.82 -8.36 -0.59
C CYS A 41 -0.04 -9.46 0.05
N ALA A 42 -1.34 -9.51 -0.28
CA ALA A 42 -2.26 -10.54 0.21
C ALA A 42 -1.81 -11.95 -0.20
N LYS A 43 -1.29 -12.11 -1.42
CA LYS A 43 -0.66 -13.38 -1.88
C LYS A 43 0.56 -13.80 -1.07
N GLN A 44 1.17 -12.87 -0.33
CA GLN A 44 2.32 -13.08 0.55
C GLN A 44 1.92 -13.09 2.03
N GLY A 45 0.62 -13.17 2.34
CA GLY A 45 0.10 -13.21 3.70
C GLY A 45 0.04 -11.86 4.42
N VAL A 46 0.26 -10.75 3.69
CA VAL A 46 0.27 -9.39 4.26
C VAL A 46 -0.96 -8.62 3.81
N VAL A 47 -1.79 -8.22 4.76
CA VAL A 47 -3.08 -7.55 4.52
C VAL A 47 -3.04 -6.16 5.16
N PHE A 48 -3.51 -5.16 4.43
CA PHE A 48 -3.69 -3.78 4.91
C PHE A 48 -4.93 -3.17 4.26
N MET A 49 -5.34 -1.96 4.65
CA MET A 49 -6.52 -1.33 4.03
C MET A 49 -6.10 -0.33 2.95
N PRO A 50 -6.51 -0.50 1.68
CA PRO A 50 -6.37 0.54 0.66
C PRO A 50 -7.09 1.83 1.06
N GLY A 51 -6.65 2.96 0.52
CA GLY A 51 -7.19 4.28 0.83
C GLY A 51 -8.51 4.56 0.13
N VAL A 52 -8.75 3.95 -1.04
CA VAL A 52 -9.95 4.15 -1.88
C VAL A 52 -11.27 4.18 -1.10
N PRO A 53 -11.56 3.25 -0.17
CA PRO A 53 -12.82 3.27 0.59
C PRO A 53 -13.01 4.49 1.51
N PHE A 54 -11.95 5.27 1.76
CA PHE A 54 -11.98 6.44 2.64
C PHE A 54 -12.10 7.78 1.88
N PHE A 55 -12.08 7.77 0.54
CA PHE A 55 -12.23 8.98 -0.26
C PHE A 55 -13.50 8.91 -1.10
N LEU A 56 -14.46 9.80 -0.79
CA LEU A 56 -15.75 9.87 -1.47
C LEU A 56 -15.64 10.41 -2.92
N GLU A 57 -14.62 11.23 -3.19
CA GLU A 57 -14.42 11.92 -4.48
C GLU A 57 -13.28 11.32 -5.32
N GLY A 58 -12.76 10.13 -4.97
CA GLY A 58 -11.57 9.55 -5.59
C GLY A 58 -10.25 10.09 -5.03
N ASN A 59 -9.12 9.83 -5.69
CA ASN A 59 -7.74 10.14 -5.23
C ASN A 59 -7.23 9.29 -4.05
N GLY A 60 -7.99 8.28 -3.63
CA GLY A 60 -7.60 7.34 -2.58
C GLY A 60 -6.65 6.23 -3.04
N GLU A 61 -6.34 6.16 -4.33
CA GLU A 61 -5.58 5.07 -4.98
C GLU A 61 -4.10 5.03 -4.57
N HIS A 62 -3.61 6.09 -3.93
CA HIS A 62 -2.23 6.20 -3.47
C HIS A 62 -2.12 6.29 -1.96
N TYR A 63 -3.23 6.09 -1.24
CA TYR A 63 -3.24 6.09 0.21
C TYR A 63 -3.46 4.68 0.74
N MET A 64 -2.87 4.37 1.89
CA MET A 64 -3.14 3.12 2.58
C MET A 64 -3.08 3.31 4.09
N ARG A 65 -3.84 2.47 4.80
CA ARG A 65 -3.88 2.43 6.26
C ARG A 65 -3.27 1.14 6.76
N LEU A 66 -2.24 1.28 7.58
CA LEU A 66 -1.57 0.18 8.28
C LEU A 66 -2.08 0.11 9.72
N ASN A 67 -2.60 -1.04 10.13
CA ASN A 67 -2.94 -1.32 11.52
C ASN A 67 -1.89 -2.29 12.11
N PHE A 68 -1.51 -2.09 13.36
CA PHE A 68 -0.53 -2.90 14.09
C PHE A 68 -1.04 -3.40 15.45
N THR A 69 -2.33 -3.24 15.77
CA THR A 69 -2.90 -3.61 17.08
C THR A 69 -2.80 -5.08 17.43
N THR A 70 -2.82 -5.94 16.42
CA THR A 70 -2.89 -7.40 16.60
C THR A 70 -1.61 -8.12 16.18
N SER A 71 -0.60 -7.40 15.70
CA SER A 71 0.62 -7.98 15.14
C SER A 71 1.79 -7.88 16.13
N LYS A 72 2.60 -8.93 16.20
CA LYS A 72 3.86 -8.93 16.96
C LYS A 72 4.90 -8.07 16.25
N GLU A 73 5.92 -7.63 16.97
CA GLU A 73 6.98 -6.77 16.42
C GLU A 73 7.72 -7.41 15.23
N SER A 74 8.01 -8.72 15.31
CA SER A 74 8.63 -9.47 14.21
C SER A 74 7.74 -9.51 12.95
N GLU A 75 6.44 -9.73 13.14
CA GLU A 75 5.46 -9.77 12.03
C GLU A 75 5.30 -8.40 11.38
N ILE A 76 5.44 -7.33 12.16
CA ILE A 76 5.43 -5.96 11.64
C ILE A 76 6.66 -5.69 10.76
N GLU A 77 7.85 -6.11 11.18
CA GLU A 77 9.07 -5.94 10.38
C GLU A 77 8.95 -6.70 9.05
N ASP A 78 8.56 -7.97 9.09
CA ASP A 78 8.42 -8.82 7.89
C ASP A 78 7.32 -8.29 6.95
N GLY A 79 6.16 -7.93 7.51
CA GLY A 79 5.05 -7.37 6.74
C GLY A 79 5.42 -6.07 6.03
N ILE A 80 6.14 -5.19 6.71
CA ILE A 80 6.60 -3.92 6.12
C ILE A 80 7.68 -4.15 5.07
N ALA A 81 8.59 -5.10 5.27
CA ALA A 81 9.58 -5.48 4.26
C ALA A 81 8.89 -5.97 2.97
N VAL A 82 7.87 -6.82 3.09
CA VAL A 82 7.06 -7.30 1.96
C VAL A 82 6.37 -6.14 1.25
N ILE A 83 5.69 -5.25 1.99
CA ILE A 83 5.01 -4.09 1.41
C ILE A 83 6.00 -3.21 0.64
N CYS A 84 7.12 -2.85 1.25
CA CYS A 84 8.12 -1.98 0.63
C CYS A 84 8.77 -2.61 -0.61
N SER A 85 8.99 -3.92 -0.60
CA SER A 85 9.49 -4.67 -1.76
C SER A 85 8.51 -4.60 -2.93
N ASN A 86 7.21 -4.79 -2.68
CA ASN A 86 6.19 -4.69 -3.73
C ASN A 86 5.98 -3.24 -4.21
N ILE A 87 6.10 -2.24 -3.34
CA ILE A 87 6.10 -0.82 -3.74
C ILE A 87 7.24 -0.55 -4.72
N LYS A 88 8.47 -0.99 -4.41
CA LYS A 88 9.64 -0.81 -5.31
C LYS A 88 9.42 -1.48 -6.67
N LYS A 89 8.83 -2.68 -6.70
CA LYS A 89 8.47 -3.39 -7.94
C LYS A 89 7.47 -2.61 -8.78
N LEU A 90 6.41 -2.07 -8.15
CA LEU A 90 5.40 -1.26 -8.84
C LEU A 90 5.97 0.07 -9.35
N MET A 91 6.90 0.68 -8.61
CA MET A 91 7.62 1.87 -9.07
C MET A 91 8.49 1.59 -10.29
N GLY A 92 9.13 0.41 -10.37
CA GLY A 92 9.99 0.02 -11.49
C GLY A 92 9.23 -0.48 -12.73
N LYS A 93 7.95 -0.85 -12.60
CA LYS A 93 7.15 -1.44 -13.69
C LYS A 93 6.60 -0.43 -14.71
N ARG A 94 6.80 0.88 -14.53
CA ARG A 94 6.17 1.89 -15.41
C ARG A 94 7.10 2.47 -16.48
N GLN A 95 7.99 1.64 -17.01
CA GLN A 95 8.76 1.92 -18.21
C GLN A 95 8.79 0.71 -19.15
N ASP A 96 7.64 0.08 -19.40
CA ASP A 96 7.42 -0.76 -20.58
C ASP A 96 5.91 -0.93 -20.81
N GLY A 97 5.43 -0.48 -21.98
CA GLY A 97 4.18 -0.95 -22.58
C GLY A 97 2.93 -0.12 -22.30
N TYR A 98 2.50 0.64 -23.32
CA TYR A 98 1.09 0.91 -23.58
C TYR A 98 0.37 -0.42 -23.78
N ASP A 99 -0.68 -0.70 -23.00
CA ASP A 99 -1.75 -1.58 -23.46
C ASP A 99 -3.09 -0.98 -23.03
N THR A 100 -3.78 -0.39 -24.01
CA THR A 100 -5.14 0.08 -23.91
C THR A 100 -6.06 -1.11 -24.09
N ASP A 101 -6.72 -1.57 -23.01
CA ASP A 101 -7.90 -2.41 -23.15
C ASP A 101 -9.10 -1.78 -22.40
N PRO A 102 -10.03 -1.11 -23.12
CA PRO A 102 -11.23 -0.55 -22.53
C PRO A 102 -12.32 -1.63 -22.46
N GLY A 103 -12.21 -2.61 -21.56
CA GLY A 103 -13.15 -3.72 -21.63
C GLY A 103 -13.13 -4.77 -20.52
N SER A 104 -13.35 -4.40 -19.25
CA SER A 104 -13.88 -5.35 -18.26
C SER A 104 -14.41 -4.67 -16.99
N PHE A 105 -15.46 -3.84 -17.16
CA PHE A 105 -16.42 -3.62 -16.07
C PHE A 105 -17.39 -4.81 -16.06
N ILE A 106 -17.34 -5.64 -15.03
CA ILE A 106 -18.42 -6.58 -14.73
C ILE A 106 -19.03 -6.15 -13.39
N PRO A 107 -20.20 -5.48 -13.38
CA PRO A 107 -20.93 -5.23 -12.14
C PRO A 107 -21.62 -6.53 -11.71
N VAL A 108 -21.37 -6.96 -10.47
CA VAL A 108 -22.12 -8.05 -9.83
C VAL A 108 -23.26 -7.39 -9.05
N TYR A 109 -24.50 -7.68 -9.43
CA TYR A 109 -25.71 -7.35 -8.66
C TYR A 109 -25.82 -8.20 -7.40
#